data_AF-A0A2I0WYM9-F1
#
_entry.id   AF-A0A2I0WYM9-F1
#
_cell.length_a   1.000
_cell.length_b   1.000
_cell.length_c   1.000
_cell.angle_alpha   90.00
_cell.angle_beta   90.00
_cell.angle_gamma   90.00
#
_symmetry.space_group_name_H-M   'P 1'
#
loop_
_entity.id
_entity.type
_entity.pdbx_description
1 polymer ?
#
loop_
_entity_poly.entity_id
_entity_poly.type
_entity_poly.pdbx_seq_one_letter_code
_entity_poly.pdbx_strand_id
1 'polypeptide(L)'
;MMQAPRARADVRDEMYGMMTARLRAMVRSRLIGMGRGPPRDGRLASEWRAAMREIMEWLGPVAHGTLRWHGERSYERRSAGAVVKENVLVLQTLYFANMEKVEAAIVELLVGMNYVWRFEMEAGL
;
A
#
# COMPACT_ATOMS: atom_id res chain seq x y z
N MET A 1 9.67 17.61 29.15
CA MET A 1 9.92 16.44 28.29
C MET A 1 8.63 16.07 27.58
N MET A 2 8.47 16.45 26.30
CA MET A 2 7.36 15.98 25.48
C MET A 2 7.56 14.49 25.17
N GLN A 3 6.79 13.61 25.80
CA GLN A 3 6.68 12.22 25.33
C GLN A 3 5.91 12.25 24.02
N ALA A 4 6.56 11.92 22.91
CA ALA A 4 5.87 11.58 21.67
C ALA A 4 4.98 10.33 21.88
N PRO A 5 3.84 10.21 21.18
CA PRO A 5 2.77 9.34 21.62
C PRO A 5 3.09 7.87 21.29
N ARG A 6 3.17 7.04 22.34
CA ARG A 6 3.35 5.58 22.24
C ARG A 6 2.32 4.91 21.30
N ALA A 7 1.09 5.42 21.30
CA ALA A 7 0.01 4.98 20.41
C ALA A 7 0.36 5.00 18.91
N ARG A 8 1.30 5.85 18.49
CA ARG A 8 1.69 5.97 17.07
C ARG A 8 2.71 4.92 16.64
N ALA A 9 3.56 4.46 17.56
CA ALA A 9 4.46 3.34 17.30
C ALA A 9 3.65 2.05 17.15
N ASP A 10 2.63 1.87 17.99
CA ASP A 10 1.76 0.70 17.98
C ASP A 10 0.98 0.58 16.67
N VAL A 11 0.37 1.67 16.18
CA VAL A 11 -0.36 1.68 14.89
C VAL A 11 0.58 1.43 13.70
N ARG A 12 1.79 2.00 13.73
CA ARG A 12 2.79 1.76 12.68
C ARG A 12 3.19 0.28 12.67
N ASP A 13 3.48 -0.29 13.83
CA ASP A 13 3.95 -1.67 13.96
C ASP A 13 2.84 -2.68 13.64
N GLU A 14 1.58 -2.37 14.00
CA GLU A 14 0.40 -3.12 13.56
C GLU A 14 0.25 -3.08 12.03
N MET A 15 0.35 -1.90 11.41
CA MET A 15 0.31 -1.75 9.96
C MET A 15 1.41 -2.58 9.28
N TYR A 16 2.66 -2.51 9.77
CA TYR A 16 3.74 -3.36 9.25
C TYR A 16 3.51 -4.86 9.51
N GLY A 17 2.85 -5.21 10.63
CA GLY A 17 2.45 -6.58 10.95
C GLY A 17 1.41 -7.15 9.98
N MET A 18 0.50 -6.30 9.48
CA MET A 18 -0.52 -6.65 8.49
C MET A 18 0.02 -6.76 7.05
N MET A 19 1.25 -6.29 6.78
CA MET A 19 1.83 -6.29 5.45
C MET A 19 2.58 -7.60 5.12
N THR A 20 2.44 -8.06 3.88
CA THR A 20 3.23 -9.18 3.34
C THR A 20 4.73 -8.86 3.40
N ALA A 21 5.57 -9.89 3.51
CA ALA A 21 7.03 -9.72 3.52
C ALA A 21 7.55 -9.02 2.25
N ARG A 22 6.93 -9.28 1.10
CA ARG A 22 7.20 -8.64 -0.18
C ARG A 22 6.93 -7.14 -0.14
N LEU A 23 5.73 -6.75 0.28
CA LEU A 23 5.34 -5.35 0.37
C LEU A 23 6.25 -4.57 1.33
N ARG A 24 6.63 -5.18 2.47
CA ARG A 24 7.63 -4.61 3.40
C ARG A 24 9.00 -4.42 2.75
N ALA A 25 9.44 -5.37 1.92
CA ALA A 25 10.71 -5.25 1.20
C ALA A 25 10.68 -4.10 0.17
N MET A 26 9.58 -3.95 -0.57
CA MET A 26 9.40 -2.86 -1.54
C MET A 26 9.42 -1.48 -0.87
N VAL A 27 8.68 -1.31 0.25
CA VAL A 27 8.69 -0.05 1.02
C VAL A 27 10.10 0.28 1.51
N ARG A 28 10.81 -0.69 2.11
CA ARG A 28 12.18 -0.49 2.59
C ARG A 28 13.11 -0.07 1.46
N SER A 29 13.04 -0.73 0.31
CA SER A 29 13.85 -0.41 -0.87
C SER A 29 13.63 1.04 -1.33
N ARG A 30 12.37 1.48 -1.42
CA ARG A 30 12.04 2.86 -1.82
C ARG A 30 12.49 3.90 -0.81
N LEU A 31 12.29 3.64 0.48
CA LEU A 31 12.68 4.58 1.54
C LEU A 31 14.20 4.74 1.66
N ILE A 32 14.99 3.69 1.41
CA ILE A 32 16.46 3.78 1.38
C ILE A 32 16.91 4.76 0.28
N GLY A 33 16.27 4.73 -0.90
CA GLY A 33 16.61 5.60 -2.03
C GLY A 33 16.23 7.07 -1.84
N MET A 34 15.33 7.39 -0.90
CA MET A 34 14.86 8.76 -0.66
C MET A 34 15.82 9.60 0.20
N GLY A 35 16.85 8.97 0.79
CA GLY A 35 17.82 9.64 1.64
C GLY A 35 17.27 10.05 3.02
N ARG A 36 18.19 10.33 3.96
CA ARG A 36 17.84 10.72 5.35
C ARG A 36 17.75 12.23 5.56
N GLY A 37 17.98 13.02 4.52
CA GLY A 37 17.94 14.48 4.60
C GLY A 37 16.52 15.02 4.85
N PRO A 38 16.40 16.22 5.42
CA PRO A 38 15.11 16.85 5.67
C PRO A 38 14.36 17.15 4.36
N PRO A 39 13.08 16.75 4.19
CA PRO A 39 12.27 17.21 3.07
C PRO A 39 12.07 18.74 3.14
N ARG A 40 12.61 19.45 2.15
CA ARG A 40 12.53 20.92 2.06
C ARG A 40 11.73 21.41 0.85
N ASP A 41 11.27 20.50 -0.01
CA ASP A 41 10.57 20.86 -1.24
C ASP A 41 9.04 20.81 -1.02
N GLY A 42 8.45 21.99 -0.78
CA GLY A 42 7.01 22.14 -0.63
C GLY A 42 6.22 21.82 -1.92
N ARG A 43 6.82 21.99 -3.10
CA ARG A 43 6.20 21.58 -4.37
C ARG A 43 6.14 20.06 -4.43
N LEU A 44 7.23 19.37 -4.09
CA LEU A 44 7.23 17.91 -4.02
C LEU A 44 6.22 17.39 -2.98
N ALA A 45 6.06 18.07 -1.84
CA ALA A 45 5.02 17.72 -0.87
C ALA A 45 3.61 17.86 -1.48
N SER A 46 3.35 18.89 -2.27
CA SER A 46 2.06 19.08 -2.94
C SER A 46 1.80 18.02 -4.03
N GLU A 47 2.84 17.63 -4.76
CA GLU A 47 2.81 16.56 -5.77
C GLU A 47 2.51 15.22 -5.10
N TRP A 48 3.16 14.90 -3.98
CA TRP A 48 2.84 13.70 -3.20
C TRP A 48 1.40 13.68 -2.72
N ARG A 49 0.87 14.82 -2.23
CA ARG A 49 -0.55 14.89 -1.83
C ARG A 49 -1.51 14.66 -3.00
N ALA A 50 -1.17 15.16 -4.19
CA ALA A 50 -1.97 14.93 -5.39
C ALA A 50 -1.92 13.46 -5.83
N ALA A 51 -0.71 12.89 -5.93
CA ALA A 51 -0.51 11.48 -6.27
C ALA A 51 -1.21 10.54 -5.28
N MET A 52 -1.13 10.82 -3.98
CA MET A 52 -1.83 10.04 -2.96
C MET A 52 -3.35 10.07 -3.13
N ARG A 53 -3.94 11.22 -3.49
CA ARG A 53 -5.38 11.31 -3.76
C ARG A 53 -5.77 10.46 -4.95
N GLU A 54 -5.03 10.56 -6.05
CA GLU A 54 -5.25 9.76 -7.26
C GLU A 54 -5.15 8.26 -6.93
N ILE A 55 -4.11 7.87 -6.18
CA ILE A 55 -3.90 6.48 -5.75
C ILE A 55 -5.08 5.98 -4.91
N MET A 56 -5.56 6.77 -3.94
CA MET A 56 -6.70 6.38 -3.10
C MET A 56 -7.99 6.27 -3.90
N GLU A 57 -8.21 7.16 -4.88
CA GLU A 57 -9.40 7.16 -5.73
C GLU A 57 -9.54 5.85 -6.50
N TRP A 58 -8.47 5.34 -7.09
CA TRP A 58 -8.54 4.08 -7.84
C TRP A 58 -8.38 2.83 -6.95
N LEU A 59 -7.67 2.92 -5.81
CA LEU A 59 -7.59 1.81 -4.85
C LEU A 59 -8.93 1.54 -4.16
N GLY A 60 -9.77 2.57 -3.97
CA GLY A 60 -11.08 2.43 -3.36
C GLY A 60 -11.92 1.31 -4.01
N PRO A 61 -12.23 1.39 -5.31
CA PRO A 61 -12.95 0.34 -6.05
C PRO A 61 -12.24 -1.02 -6.02
N VAL A 62 -10.90 -1.05 -6.09
CA VAL A 62 -10.13 -2.31 -6.06
C VAL A 62 -10.28 -3.01 -4.71
N ALA A 63 -10.20 -2.27 -3.60
CA ALA A 63 -10.40 -2.83 -2.26
C ALA A 63 -11.80 -3.42 -2.09
N HIS A 64 -12.85 -2.72 -2.56
CA HIS A 64 -14.22 -3.21 -2.53
C HIS A 64 -14.39 -4.46 -3.41
N GLY A 65 -13.79 -4.46 -4.60
CA GLY A 65 -13.77 -5.62 -5.51
C GLY A 65 -13.07 -6.83 -4.89
N THR A 66 -11.92 -6.64 -4.22
CA THR A 66 -11.18 -7.70 -3.53
C THR A 66 -12.01 -8.32 -2.40
N LEU A 67 -12.67 -7.52 -1.57
CA LEU A 67 -13.54 -8.03 -0.50
C LEU A 67 -14.71 -8.86 -1.06
N ARG A 68 -15.40 -8.32 -2.08
CA ARG A 68 -16.53 -9.00 -2.73
C ARG A 68 -16.10 -10.34 -3.33
N TRP A 69 -15.02 -10.33 -4.11
CA TRP A 69 -14.51 -11.51 -4.79
C TRP A 69 -13.98 -12.57 -3.82
N HIS A 70 -13.38 -12.17 -2.70
CA HIS A 70 -13.02 -13.11 -1.62
C HIS A 70 -14.23 -13.86 -1.05
N GLY A 71 -15.36 -13.17 -0.91
CA GLY A 71 -16.63 -13.78 -0.49
C GLY A 71 -17.14 -14.79 -1.51
N GLU A 72 -17.23 -14.39 -2.78
CA GLU A 72 -17.73 -15.23 -3.89
C GLU A 72 -16.87 -16.48 -4.11
N ARG A 73 -15.53 -16.36 -4.12
CA ARG A 73 -14.62 -17.52 -4.27
C ARG A 73 -14.64 -18.51 -3.12
N SER A 74 -15.00 -18.07 -1.90
CA SER A 74 -15.19 -18.98 -0.77
C SER A 74 -16.41 -19.89 -0.97
N TYR A 75 -17.38 -19.49 -1.80
CA TYR A 75 -18.48 -20.34 -2.25
C TYR A 75 -18.06 -21.28 -3.39
N GLU A 76 -17.43 -20.75 -4.44
CA GLU A 76 -17.07 -21.54 -5.63
C GLU A 76 -16.00 -22.61 -5.40
N ARG A 77 -15.03 -22.38 -4.48
CA ARG A 77 -13.99 -23.39 -4.15
C ARG A 77 -14.58 -24.69 -3.59
N ARG A 78 -15.84 -24.69 -3.14
CA ARG A 78 -16.53 -25.90 -2.69
C ARG A 78 -17.05 -26.77 -3.84
N SER A 79 -16.97 -26.33 -5.11
CA SER A 79 -17.85 -26.86 -6.17
C SER A 79 -17.20 -27.36 -7.47
N ALA A 80 -15.88 -27.28 -7.72
CA ALA A 80 -15.36 -27.67 -9.05
C ALA A 80 -13.90 -28.20 -9.08
N GLY A 81 -13.63 -29.23 -9.91
CA GLY A 81 -12.40 -30.03 -9.87
C GLY A 81 -11.56 -30.21 -11.16
N ALA A 82 -11.97 -29.76 -12.35
CA ALA A 82 -11.19 -30.01 -13.58
C ALA A 82 -11.03 -28.79 -14.52
N VAL A 83 -12.10 -28.13 -14.96
CA VAL A 83 -12.08 -26.86 -15.75
C VAL A 83 -11.41 -25.70 -14.97
N VAL A 84 -11.25 -25.90 -13.67
CA VAL A 84 -10.57 -24.99 -12.75
C VAL A 84 -9.09 -24.81 -13.12
N LYS A 85 -8.36 -25.80 -13.63
CA LYS A 85 -6.89 -25.72 -13.73
C LYS A 85 -6.37 -24.69 -14.76
N GLU A 86 -6.87 -24.65 -15.99
CA GLU A 86 -6.45 -23.68 -17.01
C GLU A 86 -6.95 -22.26 -16.70
N ASN A 87 -8.22 -22.14 -16.30
CA ASN A 87 -8.78 -20.88 -15.84
C ASN A 87 -8.04 -20.36 -14.59
N VAL A 88 -7.56 -21.25 -13.72
CA VAL A 88 -6.74 -20.87 -12.56
C VAL A 88 -5.42 -20.27 -13.00
N LEU A 89 -4.75 -20.78 -14.03
CA LEU A 89 -3.46 -20.24 -14.47
C LEU A 89 -3.60 -18.81 -15.04
N VAL A 90 -4.60 -18.58 -15.91
CA VAL A 90 -4.87 -17.25 -16.48
C VAL A 90 -5.35 -16.27 -15.40
N LEU A 91 -6.25 -16.72 -14.52
CA LEU A 91 -6.69 -15.92 -13.38
C LEU A 91 -5.54 -15.64 -12.41
N GLN A 92 -4.59 -16.57 -12.23
CA GLN A 92 -3.40 -16.35 -11.44
C GLN A 92 -2.51 -15.28 -12.08
N THR A 93 -2.23 -15.35 -13.38
CA THR A 93 -1.41 -14.34 -14.07
C THR A 93 -2.03 -12.95 -13.97
N LEU A 94 -3.33 -12.83 -14.24
CA LEU A 94 -4.05 -11.55 -14.10
C LEU A 94 -4.11 -11.09 -12.65
N TYR A 95 -4.34 -12.00 -11.70
CA TYR A 95 -4.33 -11.71 -10.27
C TYR A 95 -2.96 -11.19 -9.82
N PHE A 96 -1.87 -11.83 -10.21
CA PHE A 96 -0.53 -11.39 -9.88
C PHE A 96 -0.22 -10.04 -10.53
N ALA A 97 -0.54 -9.83 -11.80
CA ALA A 97 -0.34 -8.53 -12.45
C ALA A 97 -1.14 -7.40 -11.77
N ASN A 98 -2.37 -7.69 -11.34
CA ASN A 98 -3.18 -6.75 -10.57
C ASN A 98 -2.61 -6.53 -9.16
N MET A 99 -2.16 -7.60 -8.51
CA MET A 99 -1.55 -7.57 -7.18
C MET A 99 -0.25 -6.76 -7.19
N GLU A 100 0.61 -6.91 -8.20
CA GLU A 100 1.84 -6.11 -8.32
C GLU A 100 1.53 -4.63 -8.50
N LYS A 101 0.52 -4.28 -9.31
CA LYS A 101 0.06 -2.88 -9.46
C LYS A 101 -0.46 -2.32 -8.14
N VAL A 102 -1.25 -3.09 -7.41
CA VAL A 102 -1.80 -2.70 -6.10
C VAL A 102 -0.69 -2.55 -5.07
N GLU A 103 0.25 -3.50 -4.99
CA GLU A 103 1.39 -3.43 -4.08
C GLU A 103 2.28 -2.22 -4.40
N ALA A 104 2.54 -1.95 -5.67
CA ALA A 104 3.28 -0.76 -6.08
C ALA A 104 2.56 0.53 -5.67
N ALA A 105 1.24 0.61 -5.86
CA ALA A 105 0.43 1.75 -5.45
C ALA A 105 0.46 1.98 -3.94
N ILE A 106 0.33 0.91 -3.14
CA ILE A 106 0.44 0.97 -1.68
C ILE A 106 1.83 1.46 -1.27
N VAL A 107 2.89 1.00 -1.95
CA VAL A 107 4.25 1.46 -1.70
C VAL A 107 4.39 2.97 -1.96
N GLU A 108 3.90 3.47 -3.10
CA GLU A 108 3.92 4.91 -3.41
C GLU A 108 3.13 5.72 -2.38
N LEU A 109 1.96 5.23 -1.95
CA LEU A 109 1.14 5.87 -0.94
C LEU A 109 1.88 5.98 0.41
N LEU A 110 2.49 4.89 0.87
CA LEU A 110 3.23 4.86 2.13
C LEU A 110 4.48 5.74 2.10
N VAL A 111 5.18 5.76 0.96
CA VAL A 111 6.36 6.61 0.75
C VAL A 111 5.96 8.09 0.72
N GLY A 112 4.88 8.44 0.01
CA GLY A 112 4.32 9.79 -0.03
C GLY A 112 3.85 10.27 1.35
N MET A 113 3.14 9.43 2.10
CA MET A 113 2.74 9.73 3.49
C MET A 113 3.97 9.99 4.37
N ASN A 114 5.01 9.16 4.25
CA ASN A 114 6.24 9.36 5.00
C ASN A 114 6.93 10.69 4.64
N TYR A 115 6.97 11.06 3.35
CA TYR A 115 7.54 12.33 2.91
C TYR A 115 6.75 13.53 3.44
N VAL A 116 5.43 13.54 3.23
CA VAL A 116 4.54 14.64 3.64
C VAL A 116 4.56 14.81 5.15
N TRP A 117 4.50 13.71 5.91
CA TRP A 117 4.56 13.80 7.37
C TRP A 117 5.88 14.38 7.86
N ARG A 118 7.02 13.96 7.28
CA ARG A 118 8.33 14.54 7.63
C ARG A 118 8.41 16.02 7.25
N PHE A 119 7.88 16.40 6.10
CA PHE A 119 7.81 17.79 5.65
C PHE A 119 7.01 18.65 6.63
N GLU A 120 5.82 18.21 7.05
CA GLU A 120 4.99 18.95 8.02
C GLU A 120 5.71 19.14 9.37
N MET A 121 6.31 18.07 9.92
CA MET A 121 6.99 18.13 11.22
C MET A 121 8.28 18.96 11.20
N GLU A 122 9.00 18.97 10.09
CA GLU A 122 10.25 19.73 9.95
C GLU A 122 10.02 21.18 9.48
N ALA A 123 8.92 21.46 8.77
CA ALA A 123 8.51 22.80 8.38
C ALA A 123 7.85 23.61 9.52
N GLY A 124 7.54 22.97 10.66
CA GLY A 124 6.96 23.65 11.83
C GLY A 124 5.53 24.16 11.59
N LEU A 125 4.77 23.48 10.72
CA LEU A 125 3.34 23.72 10.50
C LEU A 125 2.47 22.74 11.29
#